data_AF-A0A537HCJ3-F1
#
_entry.id   AF-A0A537HCJ3-F1
#
_cell.length_a   1.000
_cell.length_b   1.000
_cell.length_c   1.000
_cell.angle_alpha   90.00
_cell.angle_beta   90.00
_cell.angle_gamma   90.00
#
_symmetry.space_group_name_H-M   'P 1'
#
loop_
_entity.id
_entity.type
_entity.pdbx_description
1 polymer ?
#
loop_
_entity_poly.entity_id
_entity_poly.type
_entity_poly.pdbx_seq_one_letter_code
_entity_poly.pdbx_strand_id
1 'polypeptide(L)' 'MASLAGRTGLVWDDGFVNYNLGPYHPLRPIRVKLTYDLIRSKEILKNEAVEVVKAR' A
#
# COMPACT_ATOMS: atom_id res chain seq x y z
N MET A 1 -14.83 21.33 -8.17
CA MET A 1 -15.46 20.17 -8.86
C MET A 1 -15.12 18.94 -8.03
N ALA A 2 -16.00 18.52 -7.11
CA ALA A 2 -15.75 17.33 -6.30
C ALA A 2 -15.90 16.10 -7.20
N SER A 3 -14.84 15.28 -7.27
CA SER A 3 -14.84 14.00 -7.96
C SER A 3 -15.94 13.09 -7.39
N LEU A 4 -16.57 12.27 -8.23
CA LEU A 4 -17.52 11.22 -7.83
C LEU A 4 -16.90 10.16 -6.89
N ALA A 5 -15.58 10.15 -6.74
CA ALA A 5 -14.85 9.21 -5.89
C ALA A 5 -14.93 9.64 -4.42
N GLY A 6 -15.52 8.80 -3.58
CA GLY A 6 -15.47 8.96 -2.12
C GLY A 6 -14.04 8.92 -1.56
N ARG A 7 -13.90 9.21 -0.26
CA ARG A 7 -12.61 9.13 0.44
C ARG A 7 -12.11 7.68 0.46
N THR A 8 -10.82 7.49 0.20
CA THR A 8 -10.16 6.17 0.15
C THR A 8 -9.08 6.08 1.22
N GLY A 9 -9.18 5.09 2.10
CA GLY A 9 -8.11 4.73 3.04
C GLY A 9 -7.20 3.66 2.45
N LEU A 10 -5.90 3.93 2.33
CA LEU A 10 -4.88 2.96 1.97
C LEU A 10 -4.20 2.42 3.22
N VAL A 11 -4.44 1.16 3.57
CA VAL A 11 -3.78 0.53 4.72
C VAL A 11 -2.34 0.17 4.36
N TRP A 12 -1.37 0.71 5.08
CA TRP A 12 0.05 0.40 4.90
C TRP A 12 0.80 0.38 6.24
N ASP A 13 1.68 -0.60 6.39
CA ASP A 13 2.68 -0.64 7.44
C ASP A 13 3.98 -1.29 6.92
N ASP A 14 5.13 -0.79 7.36
CA ASP A 14 6.45 -1.34 6.98
C ASP A 14 6.63 -2.78 7.49
N GLY A 15 5.89 -3.19 8.53
CA GLY A 15 5.88 -4.55 9.05
C GLY A 15 5.33 -5.60 8.09
N PHE A 16 4.59 -5.21 7.04
CA PHE A 16 4.00 -6.16 6.09
C PHE A 16 5.03 -6.98 5.30
N VAL A 17 6.29 -6.55 5.24
CA VAL A 17 7.36 -7.32 4.57
C VAL A 17 8.12 -8.26 5.49
N ASN A 18 7.85 -8.26 6.80
CA ASN A 18 8.68 -8.96 7.77
C ASN A 18 8.41 -10.46 7.86
N TYR A 19 7.36 -10.97 7.22
CA TYR A 19 7.04 -12.40 7.30
C TYR A 19 7.95 -13.23 6.38
N ASN A 20 8.61 -14.24 6.94
CA ASN A 20 9.36 -15.21 6.15
C ASN A 20 8.51 -16.47 5.96
N LEU A 21 8.05 -16.71 4.72
CA LEU A 21 7.27 -17.89 4.35
C LEU A 21 8.15 -19.13 4.03
N GLY A 22 9.47 -18.97 4.10
CA GLY A 22 10.44 -20.01 3.77
C GLY A 22 10.99 -19.91 2.34
N PRO A 23 12.15 -20.53 2.08
CA PRO A 23 12.91 -20.36 0.85
C PRO A 23 12.16 -20.85 -0.41
N TYR A 24 11.32 -21.87 -0.28
CA TYR A 24 10.62 -22.50 -1.42
C TYR A 24 9.18 -22.04 -1.60
N HIS A 25 8.67 -21.17 -0.72
CA HIS A 25 7.29 -20.72 -0.79
C HIS A 25 7.08 -19.74 -1.96
N PRO A 26 6.07 -19.90 -2.83
CA PRO A 26 5.92 -19.05 -4.02
C PRO A 26 5.50 -17.61 -3.69
N LEU A 27 4.74 -17.42 -2.61
CA LEU A 27 4.33 -16.08 -2.17
C LEU A 27 5.51 -15.35 -1.51
N ARG A 28 5.77 -14.12 -1.95
CA ARG A 28 6.79 -13.22 -1.38
C ARG A 28 6.14 -11.93 -0.87
N PRO A 29 6.25 -11.60 0.44
CA PRO A 29 5.63 -10.39 1.01
C PRO A 29 6.10 -9.07 0.41
N ILE A 30 7.31 -9.03 -0.17
CA ILE A 30 7.86 -7.88 -0.91
C ILE A 30 6.90 -7.32 -1.97
N ARG A 31 6.02 -8.16 -2.53
CA ARG A 31 5.00 -7.72 -3.52
C ARG A 31 4.13 -6.57 -3.01
N VAL A 32 3.83 -6.54 -1.70
CA VAL A 32 2.99 -5.50 -1.09
C VAL A 32 3.75 -4.18 -1.08
N LYS A 33 5.03 -4.20 -0.68
CA LYS A 33 5.90 -3.02 -0.71
C LYS A 33 6.10 -2.49 -2.12
N LEU A 34 6.36 -3.36 -3.09
CA LEU A 34 6.53 -2.95 -4.49
C LEU A 34 5.27 -2.24 -5.03
N THR A 35 4.09 -2.71 -4.61
CA THR A 35 2.82 -2.05 -4.96
C THR A 35 2.71 -0.68 -4.31
N TYR A 36 3.02 -0.56 -3.01
CA TYR A 36 3.01 0.72 -2.30
C TYR A 36 4.02 1.73 -2.89
N ASP A 37 5.24 1.28 -3.18
CA ASP A 37 6.28 2.10 -3.81
C ASP A 37 5.83 2.59 -5.20
N LEU A 38 5.16 1.75 -5.98
CA LEU A 38 4.59 2.13 -7.27
C LEU A 38 3.51 3.21 -7.10
N ILE A 39 2.56 3.03 -6.18
CA ILE A 39 1.50 4.02 -5.90
C ILE A 39 2.12 5.37 -5.52
N ARG A 40 3.14 5.36 -4.64
CA ARG A 40 3.88 6.56 -4.25
C ARG A 40 4.60 7.21 -5.44
N SER A 41 5.26 6.42 -6.28
CA SER A 41 5.97 6.93 -7.47
C SER A 41 5.06 7.58 -8.51
N LYS A 42 3.78 7.20 -8.53
CA LYS A 42 2.74 7.81 -9.37
C LYS A 42 2.06 9.00 -8.72
N GLU A 43 2.54 9.43 -7.56
CA GLU A 43 2.03 10.56 -6.78
C GLU A 43 0.54 10.45 -6.39
N ILE A 44 -0.04 9.25 -6.45
CA ILE A 44 -1.45 9.00 -6.11
C ILE A 44 -1.75 9.41 -4.67
N LEU A 45 -0.78 9.26 -3.77
CA LEU A 45 -0.88 9.63 -2.36
C LEU A 45 -0.96 11.15 -2.12
N LYS A 46 -0.73 11.99 -3.14
CA LYS A 46 -0.91 13.44 -3.03
C LYS A 46 -2.37 13.87 -3.24
N ASN A 47 -3.24 12.96 -3.67
CA ASN A 47 -4.66 13.25 -3.84
C ASN A 47 -5.32 13.43 -2.46
N GLU A 48 -5.98 14.56 -2.23
CA GLU A 48 -6.66 14.89 -0.96
C GLU A 48 -7.75 13.88 -0.55
N ALA A 49 -8.27 13.11 -1.50
CA ALA A 49 -9.24 12.06 -1.25
C ALA A 49 -8.61 10.72 -0.78
N VAL A 50 -7.27 10.61 -0.75
CA VAL A 50 -6.54 9.40 -0.36
C VAL A 50 -5.79 9.64 0.93
N GLU A 51 -6.01 8.77 1.92
CA GLU A 51 -5.33 8.81 3.21
C GLU A 51 -4.60 7.49 3.47
N VAL A 52 -3.33 7.55 3.88
CA VAL A 52 -2.61 6.35 4.32
C VAL A 52 -2.94 6.11 5.79
N VAL A 53 -3.52 4.94 6.08
CA VAL A 53 -3.89 4.53 7.44
C VAL A 53 -2.99 3.41 7.93
N LYS A 54 -2.61 3.44 9.21
CA LYS A 54 -1.80 2.40 9.84
C LYS A 54 -2.62 1.13 10.05
N ALA A 55 -1.98 -0.02 9.87
CA ALA A 55 -2.51 -1.30 10.31
C ALA A 55 -2.64 -1.32 11.85
N ARG A 56 -3.67 -2.00 12.36
CA ARG A 56 -3.88 -2.20 13.80
C ARG A 56 -3.12 -3.41 14.30
#